data_AF-A0A9E3WR73-F1
#
_entry.id   AF-A0A9E3WR73-F1
#
_cell.length_a   1.000
_cell.length_b   1.000
_cell.length_c   1.000
_cell.angle_alpha   90.00
_cell.angle_beta   90.00
_cell.angle_gamma   90.00
#
_symmetry.space_group_name_H-M   'P 1'
#
loop_
_entity.id
_entity.type
_entity.pdbx_description
1 polymer ?
#
loop_
_entity_poly.entity_id
_entity_poly.type
_entity_poly.pdbx_seq_one_letter_code
_entity_poly.pdbx_strand_id
1 'polypeptide(L)'
;MATFDVFDERHCESCCTLESFAEALAEIERRCSIPWDEPPNRAPCKSWMSCGRKYEIREYASPSSAELLRVTKVCDIDATGIQWLFDDTQS
;
A
#
# COMPACT_ATOMS: atom_id res chain seq x y z
N MET A 1 -9.96 4.78 18.00
CA MET A 1 -9.34 3.56 17.48
C MET A 1 -8.48 4.00 16.32
N ALA A 2 -7.26 3.47 16.21
CA ALA A 2 -6.39 3.80 15.09
C ALA A 2 -7.01 3.33 13.77
N THR A 3 -6.63 3.97 12.67
CA THR A 3 -7.03 3.57 11.31
C THR A 3 -5.80 3.34 10.46
N PHE A 4 -5.88 2.40 9.53
CA PHE A 4 -4.77 1.96 8.70
C PHE A 4 -5.10 2.22 7.23
N ASP A 5 -4.36 3.11 6.60
CA ASP A 5 -4.55 3.49 5.20
C ASP A 5 -3.53 2.76 4.32
N VAL A 6 -4.02 2.03 3.33
CA VAL A 6 -3.18 1.50 2.24
C VAL A 6 -2.93 2.65 1.28
N PHE A 7 -1.70 3.13 1.26
CA PHE A 7 -1.31 4.32 0.55
C PHE A 7 -0.31 3.99 -0.54
N ASP A 8 -0.47 4.60 -1.72
CA ASP A 8 0.53 4.59 -2.77
C ASP A 8 1.39 5.85 -2.66
N GLU A 9 2.60 5.69 -2.13
CA GLU A 9 3.55 6.77 -1.91
C GLU A 9 3.94 7.46 -3.23
N ARG A 10 4.08 6.68 -4.31
CA ARG A 10 4.53 7.21 -5.61
C ARG A 10 3.52 8.16 -6.24
N HIS A 11 2.23 7.96 -5.96
CA HIS A 11 1.13 8.74 -6.55
C HIS A 11 0.38 9.60 -5.53
N CYS A 12 0.82 9.61 -4.28
CA CYS A 12 0.14 10.29 -3.17
C CYS A 12 -1.35 9.91 -3.05
N GLU A 13 -1.66 8.63 -3.22
CA GLU A 13 -3.05 8.13 -3.30
C GLU A 13 -3.40 7.26 -2.09
N SER A 14 -4.44 7.65 -1.34
CA SER A 14 -5.11 6.75 -0.39
C SER A 14 -5.97 5.77 -1.20
N CYS A 15 -5.65 4.49 -1.10
CA CYS A 15 -6.33 3.45 -1.84
C CYS A 15 -7.54 2.90 -1.09
N CYS A 16 -7.43 2.73 0.23
CA CYS A 16 -8.50 2.31 1.13
C CYS A 16 -8.05 2.41 2.59
N THR A 17 -9.00 2.67 3.49
CA THR A 17 -8.79 2.72 4.93
C THR A 17 -9.44 1.51 5.61
N LEU A 18 -8.72 0.92 6.55
CA LEU A 18 -9.07 -0.32 7.26
C LEU A 18 -8.91 -0.14 8.79
N GLU A 19 -9.47 -1.07 9.56
CA GLU A 19 -9.55 -0.98 11.01
C GLU A 19 -8.34 -1.62 11.72
N SER A 20 -7.55 -2.41 11.01
CA SER A 20 -6.37 -3.06 11.56
C SER A 20 -5.18 -3.09 10.58
N PHE A 21 -3.96 -3.15 11.14
CA PHE A 21 -2.74 -3.35 10.37
C PHE A 21 -2.78 -4.67 9.57
N ALA A 22 -3.32 -5.74 10.18
CA ALA A 22 -3.41 -7.06 9.55
C ALA A 22 -4.32 -7.04 8.32
N GLU A 23 -5.46 -6.35 8.36
CA GLU A 23 -6.32 -6.17 7.19
C GLU A 23 -5.61 -5.36 6.10
N ALA A 24 -4.88 -4.29 6.47
CA ALA A 24 -4.15 -3.47 5.52
C ALA A 24 -3.01 -4.24 4.84
N LEU A 25 -2.31 -5.10 5.59
CA LEU A 25 -1.30 -5.99 5.05
C LEU A 25 -1.92 -7.02 4.11
N ALA A 26 -3.01 -7.68 4.52
CA ALA A 26 -3.73 -8.65 3.69
C ALA A 26 -4.25 -8.05 2.39
N GLU A 27 -4.68 -6.78 2.39
CA GLU A 27 -5.08 -6.08 1.17
C GLU A 27 -3.88 -5.82 0.23
N ILE A 28 -2.72 -5.46 0.76
CA ILE A 28 -1.49 -5.32 -0.05
C ILE A 28 -1.06 -6.68 -0.61
N GLU A 29 -1.13 -7.75 0.19
CA GLU A 29 -0.86 -9.11 -0.27
C GLU A 29 -1.81 -9.55 -1.40
N ARG A 30 -3.11 -9.28 -1.24
CA ARG A 30 -4.10 -9.52 -2.29
C ARG A 30 -3.76 -8.74 -3.56
N ARG A 31 -3.34 -7.48 -3.45
CA ARG A 31 -2.89 -6.67 -4.61
C ARG A 31 -1.65 -7.23 -5.25
N CYS A 32 -0.68 -7.74 -4.50
CA CYS A 32 0.50 -8.41 -5.03
C CYS A 32 0.17 -9.70 -5.81
N SER A 33 -1.02 -10.29 -5.62
CA SER A 33 -1.48 -11.40 -6.46
C SER A 33 -2.07 -10.98 -7.81
N ILE A 34 -2.30 -9.69 -8.02
CA ILE A 34 -2.85 -9.11 -9.25
C ILE A 34 -1.69 -8.63 -10.14
N PRO A 35 -1.72 -8.82 -11.47
CA PRO A 35 -0.72 -8.26 -12.37
C PRO A 35 -0.50 -6.76 -12.15
N TRP A 36 0.73 -6.29 -12.31
CA TRP A 36 1.11 -4.89 -12.08
C TRP A 36 0.37 -3.91 -13.01
N ASP A 37 -0.04 -4.37 -14.19
CA ASP A 37 -0.73 -3.61 -15.24
C ASP A 37 -2.26 -3.75 -15.21
N GLU A 38 -2.79 -4.50 -14.25
CA GLU A 38 -4.23 -4.63 -14.02
C GLU A 38 -4.69 -3.78 -12.83
N PRO A 39 -5.92 -3.25 -12.83
CA PRO A 39 -6.49 -2.61 -11.65
C PRO A 39 -6.52 -3.58 -10.44
N PRO A 40 -6.16 -3.13 -9.22
CA PRO A 40 -5.85 -1.74 -8.83
C PRO A 40 -4.37 -1.35 -9.00
N ASN A 41 -3.49 -2.26 -9.42
CA ASN A 41 -2.05 -2.01 -9.51
C ASN A 41 -1.65 -1.10 -10.66
N ARG A 42 -2.41 -1.08 -11.75
CA ARG A 42 -2.16 -0.15 -12.85
C ARG A 42 -2.13 1.28 -12.32
N ALA A 43 -0.96 1.91 -12.44
CA ALA A 43 -0.75 3.27 -11.98
C ALA A 43 -1.75 4.26 -12.64
N PRO A 44 -2.20 5.30 -11.92
CA PRO A 44 -3.15 6.27 -12.45
C PRO A 44 -2.52 7.26 -13.44
N CYS A 45 -1.20 7.20 -13.65
CA CYS A 45 -0.47 8.11 -14.52
C CYS A 45 -0.55 7.72 -16.01
N LYS A 46 -0.39 8.70 -16.91
CA LYS A 46 -0.39 8.45 -18.37
C LYS A 46 0.76 7.56 -18.84
N SER A 47 1.86 7.52 -18.09
CA SER A 47 3.05 6.70 -18.34
C SER A 47 3.01 5.38 -17.55
N TRP A 48 1.82 4.85 -17.25
CA TRP A 48 1.67 3.67 -16.40
C TRP A 48 2.48 2.46 -16.91
N MET A 49 2.71 2.32 -18.22
CA MET A 49 3.48 1.21 -18.80
C MET A 49 4.93 1.11 -18.30
N SER A 50 5.49 2.21 -17.78
CA SER A 50 6.82 2.25 -17.16
C SER A 50 6.75 2.66 -15.69
N CYS A 51 5.54 2.70 -15.12
CA CYS A 51 5.29 3.04 -13.74
C CYS A 51 4.81 1.80 -12.99
N GLY A 52 4.74 1.94 -11.69
CA GLY A 52 4.29 0.94 -10.75
C GLY A 52 3.81 1.62 -9.49
N ARG A 53 3.50 0.89 -8.42
CA ARG A 53 3.03 1.45 -7.16
C ARG A 53 3.98 1.14 -6.02
N LYS A 54 3.99 2.02 -5.02
CA LYS A 54 4.75 1.82 -3.78
C LYS A 54 3.79 1.78 -2.62
N TYR A 55 3.41 0.57 -2.21
CA TYR A 55 2.42 0.39 -1.17
C TYR A 55 3.05 0.52 0.21
N GLU A 56 2.46 1.39 1.02
CA GLU A 56 2.75 1.54 2.44
C GLU A 56 1.45 1.53 3.25
N ILE A 57 1.58 1.14 4.51
CA ILE A 57 0.50 1.23 5.49
C ILE A 57 0.77 2.44 6.36
N ARG A 58 -0.16 3.38 6.38
CA ARG A 58 -0.12 4.57 7.24
C ARG A 58 -1.09 4.39 8.40
N GLU A 59 -0.58 4.42 9.62
CA GLU A 59 -1.37 4.32 10.84
C GLU A 59 -1.68 5.72 11.36
N TYR A 60 -2.95 6.01 11.60
CA TYR A 60 -3.43 7.28 12.18
C TYR A 60 -4.09 7.05 13.52
N ALA A 61 -3.99 8.02 14.43
CA ALA A 61 -4.51 7.90 15.80
C ALA A 61 -6.03 7.72 15.87
N SER A 62 -6.77 8.32 14.93
CA SER A 62 -8.23 8.18 14.82
C SER A 62 -8.73 8.57 13.42
N PRO A 63 -9.96 8.17 13.02
CA PRO A 63 -10.53 8.52 11.72
C PRO A 63 -10.71 10.03 11.48
N SER A 64 -10.79 10.82 12.56
CA SER A 64 -10.98 12.28 12.51
C SER A 64 -9.70 13.08 12.76
N SER A 65 -8.58 12.40 12.99
CA SER A 65 -7.28 13.02 13.24
C SER A 65 -6.34 12.76 12.06
N ALA A 66 -5.66 13.82 11.62
CA ALA A 66 -4.55 13.70 10.66
C ALA A 66 -3.22 13.32 11.32
N GLU A 67 -3.23 12.98 12.62
CA GLU A 67 -2.04 12.56 13.36
C GLU A 67 -1.58 11.17 12.89
N LEU A 68 -0.54 11.18 12.06
CA LEU A 68 0.15 9.99 11.58
C LEU A 68 1.07 9.43 12.67
N LEU A 69 0.78 8.20 13.12
CA LEU A 69 1.53 7.50 14.14
C LEU A 69 2.70 6.70 13.56
N ARG A 70 2.49 6.05 12.41
CA ARG A 70 3.47 5.15 11.80
C ARG A 70 3.29 5.07 10.29
N VAL A 71 4.40 4.86 9.59
CA VAL A 71 4.43 4.45 8.19
C VAL A 71 5.23 3.16 8.07
N THR A 72 4.62 2.14 7.51
CA THR A 72 5.26 0.85 7.23
C THR A 72 5.32 0.64 5.72
N LYS A 73 6.52 0.64 5.15
CA LYS A 73 6.71 0.31 3.73
C LYS A 73 6.54 -1.20 3.54
N VAL A 74 5.70 -1.61 2.59
CA VAL A 74 5.34 -3.02 2.42
C VAL A 74 5.95 -3.61 1.16
N CYS A 75 5.63 -3.03 0.00
CA CYS A 75 6.18 -3.52 -1.25
C CYS A 75 6.16 -2.45 -2.35
N ASP A 76 7.04 -2.65 -3.31
CA ASP A 76 7.02 -1.97 -4.60
C ASP A 76 6.55 -2.98 -5.66
N ILE A 77 5.62 -2.58 -6.53
CA ILE A 77 5.16 -3.39 -7.66
C ILE A 77 5.32 -2.60 -8.95
N ASP A 78 6.01 -3.15 -9.93
CA ASP A 78 6.15 -2.57 -11.26
C ASP A 78 6.34 -3.66 -12.34
N ALA A 79 6.69 -3.24 -13.56
CA ALA A 79 6.91 -4.13 -14.69
C ALA A 79 8.03 -5.17 -14.48
N THR A 80 8.91 -4.96 -13.50
CA THR A 80 9.99 -5.91 -13.17
C THR A 80 9.56 -6.97 -12.16
N GLY A 81 8.39 -6.80 -11.53
CA GLY A 81 7.84 -7.71 -10.55
C GLY A 81 7.50 -7.01 -9.23
N ILE A 82 7.50 -7.80 -8.15
CA ILE A 82 7.17 -7.34 -6.81
C ILE A 82 8.44 -7.41 -5.95
N GLN A 83 8.77 -6.30 -5.31
CA GLN A 83 9.81 -6.21 -4.30
C GLN A 83 9.17 -6.04 -2.93
N TRP A 84 9.23 -7.10 -2.12
CA TRP A 84 8.81 -7.04 -0.72
C TRP A 84 9.86 -6.31 0.12
N LEU A 85 9.41 -5.33 0.90
CA LEU A 85 10.23 -4.50 1.78
C LEU A 85 9.91 -4.75 3.26
N PHE A 86 8.70 -5.24 3.53
CA PHE A 86 8.27 -5.69 4.84
C PHE A 86 8.74 -7.13 5.05
N ASP A 87 9.40 -7.36 6.17
CA ASP A 87 9.77 -8.69 6.64
C ASP A 87 8.82 -9.07 7.78
N ASP A 88 7.98 -10.08 7.53
CA ASP A 88 7.04 -10.62 8.51
C ASP A 88 7.70 -11.62 9.48
N THR A 89 9.04 -11.80 9.43
CA THR A 89 9.75 -12.57 10.46
C THR A 89 9.85 -11.82 11.79
N GLN A 90 8.71 -11.56 12.42
CA GLN A 90 8.62 -11.53 13.87
C GLN A 90 7.98 -12.83 14.34
N SER A 91 8.88 -13.79 14.59
CA SER A 91 8.61 -15.11 15.20
C SER A 91 8.02 -15.01 16.60
#